data_AF-A0A1G2RWG9-F1
#
_entry.id   AF-A0A1G2RWG9-F1
#
_cell.length_a   1.000
_cell.length_b   1.000
_cell.length_c   1.000
_cell.angle_alpha   90.00
_cell.angle_beta   90.00
_cell.angle_gamma   90.00
#
_symmetry.space_group_name_H-M   'P 1'
#
loop_
_entity.id
_entity.type
_entity.pdbx_description
1 polymer ?
#
loop_
_entity_poly.entity_id
_entity_poly.type
_entity_poly.pdbx_seq_one_letter_code
_entity_poly.pdbx_strand_id
1 'polypeptide(L)'
;MGFHESVVPQVFDGKISTWRLRDHNFKNGDIVAFENSQTGEIFGFGEITNVVATTVGQIDLKDKSHYTTYKTRQELIDAFKRHYPAYEITEDTPVFAYTYKFKKEL
;
A
#
# COMPACT_ATOMS: atom_id res chain seq x y z
N MET A 1 5.83 -2.50 8.47
CA MET A 1 5.13 -2.49 7.17
C MET A 1 6.16 -2.16 6.10
N GLY A 2 6.43 -3.13 5.24
CA GLY A 2 7.44 -3.01 4.19
C GLY A 2 6.96 -2.22 2.98
N PHE A 3 7.82 -1.36 2.44
CA PHE A 3 7.61 -0.64 1.18
C PHE A 3 8.76 -0.96 0.23
N HIS A 4 8.42 -1.13 -1.05
CA HIS A 4 9.44 -1.25 -2.08
C HIS A 4 10.21 0.08 -2.18
N GLU A 5 11.52 0.05 -2.46
CA GLU A 5 12.38 1.24 -2.51
C GLU A 5 11.81 2.36 -3.40
N SER A 6 11.19 2.00 -4.52
CA SER A 6 10.56 2.96 -5.46
C SER A 6 9.30 3.64 -4.92
N VAL A 7 8.72 3.11 -3.83
CA VAL A 7 7.52 3.65 -3.16
C VAL A 7 7.91 4.50 -1.95
N VAL A 8 9.08 4.29 -1.35
CA VAL A 8 9.54 5.03 -0.18
C VAL A 8 9.46 6.56 -0.40
N PRO A 9 9.98 7.14 -1.51
CA PRO A 9 9.86 8.58 -1.76
C PRO A 9 8.41 9.09 -1.81
N GLN A 10 7.46 8.26 -2.26
CA GLN A 10 6.04 8.63 -2.35
C GLN A 10 5.43 8.81 -0.96
N VAL A 11 5.86 8.02 0.02
CA VAL A 11 5.42 8.17 1.43
C VAL A 11 5.89 9.52 1.99
N PHE A 12 7.11 9.93 1.66
CA PHE A 12 7.60 11.26 2.02
C PHE A 12 6.88 12.39 1.27
N ASP A 13 6.43 12.14 0.03
CA ASP A 13 5.72 13.12 -0.81
C ASP A 13 4.19 13.14 -0.57
N GLY A 14 3.71 12.48 0.49
CA GLY A 14 2.33 12.59 0.94
C GLY A 14 1.39 11.44 0.53
N LYS A 15 1.92 10.28 0.11
CA LYS A 15 1.13 9.04 0.02
C LYS A 15 0.62 8.67 1.42
N ILE A 16 -0.70 8.61 1.59
CA ILE A 16 -1.36 8.31 2.89
C ILE A 16 -2.07 6.95 2.93
N SER A 17 -2.11 6.24 1.81
CA SER A 17 -2.79 4.95 1.69
C SER A 17 -1.95 3.94 0.92
N THR A 18 -2.03 2.67 1.34
CA THR A 18 -1.40 1.54 0.65
C THR A 18 -2.38 0.39 0.50
N TRP A 19 -2.22 -0.36 -0.60
CA TRP A 19 -3.06 -1.50 -0.95
C TRP A 19 -2.20 -2.76 -0.92
N ARG A 20 -2.66 -3.77 -0.18
CA ARG A 20 -1.89 -4.99 0.08
C ARG A 20 -2.71 -6.22 -0.34
N LEU A 21 -2.06 -7.18 -0.99
CA LEU A 21 -2.67 -8.48 -1.33
C LEU A 21 -2.68 -9.46 -0.14
N ARG A 22 -1.94 -9.12 0.94
CA ARG A 22 -1.91 -9.89 2.19
C ARG A 22 -2.47 -9.04 3.31
N ASP A 23 -3.34 -9.63 4.12
CA ASP A 23 -3.78 -9.01 5.35
C ASP A 23 -2.65 -9.05 6.39
N HIS A 24 -2.33 -7.88 6.92
CA HIS A 24 -1.39 -7.71 8.02
C HIS A 24 -2.07 -7.66 9.39
N ASN A 25 -3.40 -7.77 9.44
CA ASN A 25 -4.23 -7.73 10.66
C ASN A 25 -4.08 -6.43 11.48
N PHE A 26 -3.67 -5.33 10.84
CA PHE A 26 -3.62 -4.03 11.49
C PHE A 26 -5.02 -3.50 11.79
N LYS A 27 -5.10 -2.65 12.80
CA LYS A 27 -6.32 -2.00 13.29
C LYS A 27 -6.10 -0.50 13.43
N ASN A 28 -7.20 0.25 13.45
CA ASN A 28 -7.14 1.68 13.72
C ASN A 28 -6.48 1.94 15.08
N GLY A 29 -5.51 2.85 15.11
CA GLY A 29 -4.69 3.19 16.26
C GLY A 29 -3.36 2.43 16.36
N ASP A 30 -3.14 1.39 15.53
CA ASP A 30 -1.86 0.68 15.53
C ASP A 30 -0.73 1.60 15.05
N ILE A 31 0.40 1.57 15.78
CA ILE A 31 1.65 2.21 15.37
C ILE A 31 2.54 1.15 14.71
N VAL A 32 2.93 1.41 13.46
CA VAL A 32 3.64 0.45 12.63
C VAL A 32 4.94 1.06 12.12
N ALA A 33 6.07 0.39 12.33
CA ALA A 33 7.35 0.77 11.72
C ALA A 33 7.26 0.64 10.20
N PHE A 34 7.74 1.63 9.46
CA PHE A 34 7.80 1.63 8.00
C PHE A 34 9.23 1.34 7.57
N GLU A 35 9.39 0.33 6.72
CA GLU A 35 10.69 -0.26 6.40
C GLU A 35 10.84 -0.33 4.89
N ASN A 36 12.04 -0.02 4.38
CA ASN A 36 12.41 -0.36 3.01
C ASN A 36 12.65 -1.87 2.93
N SER A 37 11.77 -2.58 2.24
CA SER A 37 11.79 -4.05 2.16
C SER A 37 13.04 -4.63 1.48
N GLN A 38 13.79 -3.83 0.74
CA GLN A 38 15.05 -4.28 0.13
C GLN A 38 16.26 -4.11 1.04
N THR A 39 16.28 -3.10 1.91
CA THR A 39 17.44 -2.80 2.76
C THR A 39 17.25 -3.22 4.21
N GLY A 40 16.00 -3.40 4.64
CA GLY A 40 15.66 -3.61 6.06
C GLY A 40 15.66 -2.34 6.91
N GLU A 41 15.95 -1.19 6.30
CA GLU A 41 16.06 0.09 7.01
C GLU A 41 14.67 0.64 7.34
N ILE A 42 14.47 0.98 8.62
CA ILE A 42 13.29 1.72 9.07
C ILE A 42 13.46 3.18 8.66
N PHE A 43 12.44 3.76 8.02
CA PHE A 43 12.46 5.15 7.55
C PHE A 43 11.40 6.03 8.22
N GLY A 44 10.63 5.47 9.15
CA GLY A 44 9.62 6.18 9.92
C GLY A 44 8.55 5.27 10.48
N PHE A 45 7.49 5.88 10.99
CA PHE A 45 6.37 5.17 11.62
C PHE A 45 5.05 5.70 11.09
N GLY A 46 4.05 4.83 10.99
CA GLY A 46 2.69 5.17 10.62
C GLY A 46 1.69 4.80 11.71
N GLU A 47 0.78 5.72 12.04
CA GLU A 47 -0.44 5.41 12.79
C GLU A 47 -1.53 4.99 11.79
N ILE A 48 -2.07 3.78 11.91
CA ILE A 48 -3.16 3.30 11.07
C ILE A 48 -4.45 4.01 11.48
N THR A 49 -5.12 4.66 10.53
CA THR A 49 -6.35 5.43 10.78
C THR A 49 -7.59 4.82 10.15
N ASN A 50 -7.41 3.95 9.15
CA ASN A 50 -8.50 3.21 8.53
C ASN A 50 -8.00 1.88 7.94
N VAL A 51 -8.86 0.86 7.98
CA VAL A 51 -8.61 -0.45 7.38
C VAL A 51 -9.85 -0.89 6.62
N VAL A 52 -9.70 -1.17 5.34
CA VAL A 52 -10.80 -1.62 4.48
C VAL A 52 -10.38 -2.87 3.73
N ALA A 53 -11.18 -3.94 3.84
CA ALA A 53 -11.09 -5.09 2.96
C ALA A 53 -11.97 -4.83 1.73
N THR A 54 -11.41 -5.08 0.56
CA THR A 54 -12.05 -4.88 -0.75
C THR A 54 -11.50 -5.91 -1.74
N THR A 55 -11.80 -5.77 -3.03
CA THR A 55 -11.18 -6.55 -4.10
C THR A 55 -10.52 -5.64 -5.14
N VAL A 56 -9.64 -6.22 -5.95
CA VAL A 56 -8.97 -5.50 -7.06
C VAL A 56 -10.00 -4.81 -7.96
N GLY A 57 -11.13 -5.44 -8.26
CA GLY A 57 -12.20 -4.92 -9.10
C GLY A 57 -12.96 -3.73 -8.50
N GLN A 58 -12.96 -3.60 -7.17
CA GLN A 58 -13.67 -2.56 -6.44
C GLN A 58 -12.82 -1.32 -6.12
N ILE A 59 -11.50 -1.37 -6.34
CA ILE A 59 -10.61 -0.23 -6.13
C ILE A 59 -10.98 0.93 -7.07
N ASP A 60 -11.10 2.14 -6.51
CA ASP A 60 -11.20 3.36 -7.31
C ASP A 60 -9.83 3.66 -7.95
N LEU A 61 -9.77 3.58 -9.28
CA LEU A 61 -8.55 3.82 -10.05
C LEU A 61 -8.08 5.28 -9.98
N LYS A 62 -8.94 6.20 -9.53
CA LYS A 62 -8.65 7.64 -9.40
C LYS A 62 -8.34 8.06 -7.96
N ASP A 63 -8.24 7.10 -7.03
CA ASP A 63 -7.92 7.38 -5.63
C ASP A 63 -6.52 8.00 -5.49
N LYS A 64 -6.49 9.31 -5.26
CA LYS A 64 -5.25 10.07 -5.07
C LYS A 64 -4.59 9.81 -3.71
N SER A 65 -5.30 9.23 -2.74
CA SER A 65 -4.74 8.88 -1.44
C SER A 65 -3.66 7.79 -1.56
N HIS A 66 -3.77 6.93 -2.58
CA HIS A 66 -2.77 5.93 -2.94
C HIS A 66 -1.58 6.51 -3.75
N TYR A 67 -1.53 7.82 -4.00
CA TYR A 67 -0.48 8.52 -4.77
C TYR A 67 -0.50 8.24 -6.28
N THR A 68 -0.42 6.97 -6.71
CA THR A 68 -0.52 6.60 -8.13
C THR A 68 -1.97 6.29 -8.51
N THR A 69 -2.40 6.80 -9.66
CA THR A 69 -3.70 6.49 -10.27
C THR A 69 -3.51 5.66 -11.54
N TYR A 70 -4.57 5.00 -11.99
CA TYR A 70 -4.54 4.07 -13.12
C TYR A 70 -5.65 4.42 -14.11
N LYS A 71 -5.42 4.20 -15.39
CA LYS A 71 -6.43 4.41 -16.44
C LYS A 71 -7.33 3.19 -16.61
N THR A 72 -6.77 2.00 -16.40
CA THR A 72 -7.47 0.73 -16.59
C THR A 72 -7.22 -0.22 -15.42
N ARG A 73 -8.12 -1.21 -15.27
CA ARG A 73 -7.94 -2.28 -14.27
C ARG A 73 -6.70 -3.12 -14.55
N GLN A 74 -6.36 -3.33 -15.83
CA GLN A 74 -5.15 -4.07 -16.21
C GLN A 74 -3.87 -3.37 -15.74
N GLU A 75 -3.79 -2.04 -15.86
CA GLU A 75 -2.63 -1.29 -15.36
C GLU A 75 -2.44 -1.45 -13.85
N LEU A 76 -3.55 -1.48 -13.09
CA LEU A 76 -3.51 -1.76 -11.65
C LEU A 76 -3.02 -3.18 -11.36
N ILE A 77 -3.53 -4.18 -12.09
CA ILE A 77 -3.12 -5.58 -11.97
C ILE A 77 -1.62 -5.71 -12.27
N ASP A 78 -1.14 -5.10 -13.35
CA ASP A 78 0.27 -5.12 -13.72
C ASP A 78 1.15 -4.45 -12.65
N ALA A 79 0.66 -3.37 -12.05
CA ALA A 79 1.35 -2.72 -10.94
C ALA A 79 1.48 -3.63 -9.71
N PHE A 80 0.45 -4.40 -9.36
CA PHE A 80 0.58 -5.41 -8.31
C PHE A 80 1.55 -6.53 -8.71
N LYS A 81 1.49 -7.01 -9.96
CA LYS A 81 2.38 -8.09 -10.46
C LYS A 81 3.85 -7.72 -10.43
N ARG A 82 4.22 -6.44 -10.54
CA ARG A 82 5.62 -6.01 -10.36
C ARG A 82 6.21 -6.42 -9.00
N HIS A 83 5.38 -6.48 -7.97
CA HIS A 83 5.79 -6.88 -6.63
C HIS A 83 5.43 -8.35 -6.31
N TYR A 84 4.52 -8.95 -7.08
CA TYR A 84 4.05 -10.33 -6.88
C TYR A 84 3.96 -11.09 -8.23
N PRO A 85 5.09 -11.31 -8.94
CA PRO A 85 5.08 -11.78 -10.31
C PRO A 85 4.53 -13.21 -10.48
N ALA A 86 4.64 -14.04 -9.46
CA ALA A 86 4.15 -15.42 -9.46
C ALA A 86 2.70 -15.56 -8.96
N TYR A 87 2.06 -14.47 -8.50
CA TYR A 87 0.71 -14.52 -7.96
C TYR A 87 -0.30 -14.21 -9.04
N GLU A 88 -1.32 -15.06 -9.18
CA GLU A 88 -2.44 -14.78 -10.07
C GLU A 88 -3.31 -13.69 -9.45
N ILE A 89 -3.50 -12.60 -10.19
CA ILE A 89 -4.28 -11.44 -9.75
C ILE A 89 -5.41 -11.22 -10.73
N THR A 90 -6.62 -11.31 -10.20
CA THR A 90 -7.90 -11.12 -10.87
C THR A 90 -8.66 -9.99 -10.18
N GLU A 91 -9.80 -9.58 -10.74
CA GLU A 91 -10.65 -8.57 -10.12
C GLU A 91 -11.25 -9.01 -8.77
N ASP A 92 -11.42 -10.31 -8.55
CA ASP A 92 -11.92 -10.86 -7.29
C ASP A 92 -10.83 -11.01 -6.21
N THR A 93 -9.57 -10.77 -6.58
CA THR A 93 -8.45 -10.91 -5.63
C THR A 93 -8.63 -9.95 -4.46
N PRO A 94 -8.61 -10.45 -3.20
CA PRO A 94 -8.74 -9.60 -2.03
C PRO A 94 -7.62 -8.57 -1.92
N VAL A 95 -8.00 -7.36 -1.50
CA VAL A 95 -7.08 -6.27 -1.21
C VAL A 95 -7.42 -5.64 0.12
N PHE A 96 -6.39 -5.37 0.91
CA PHE A 96 -6.48 -4.67 2.17
C PHE A 96 -5.90 -3.26 2.00
N ALA A 97 -6.76 -2.26 2.12
CA ALA A 97 -6.38 -0.87 2.09
C ALA A 97 -6.13 -0.36 3.51
N TYR A 98 -4.92 0.15 3.75
CA TYR A 98 -4.53 0.77 5.01
C TYR A 98 -4.29 2.26 4.79
N THR A 99 -5.07 3.10 5.45
CA THR A 99 -4.79 4.53 5.55
C THR A 99 -3.98 4.80 6.80
N TYR A 100 -3.01 5.71 6.71
CA TYR A 100 -2.12 6.01 7.81
C TYR A 100 -1.75 7.50 7.88
N LYS A 101 -1.30 7.92 9.07
CA LYS A 101 -0.56 9.18 9.27
C LYS A 101 0.91 8.84 9.40
N PHE A 102 1.72 9.29 8.44
CA PHE A 102 3.16 9.05 8.45
C PHE A 102 3.89 10.09 9.30
N LYS A 103 4.86 9.61 10.09
CA LYS A 103 5.82 10.43 10.84
C LYS A 103 7.22 9.92 10.54
N LYS A 104 8.03 10.81 9.94
CA LYS A 104 9.44 10.56 9.67
C LYS A 104 10.21 10.30 10.99
N GLU A 105 11.16 9.36 10.94
CA GLU A 105 12.16 9.19 11.99
C GLU A 105 13.21 10.31 11.90
N LEU A 106 13.49 10.95 13.04
CA LEU A 106 14.43 12.09 13.13
C LEU A 106 15.88 11.63 12.99
#